data_AF-A0A7Z6YCK6-F1
#
_entry.id   AF-A0A7Z6YCK6-F1
#
_cell.length_a   1.000
_cell.length_b   1.000
_cell.length_c   1.000
_cell.angle_alpha   90.00
_cell.angle_beta   90.00
_cell.angle_gamma   90.00
#
_symmetry.space_group_name_H-M   'P 1'
#
loop_
_entity.id
_entity.type
_entity.pdbx_description
1 polymer ?
#
loop_
_entity_poly.entity_id
_entity_poly.type
_entity_poly.pdbx_seq_one_letter_code
_entity_poly.pdbx_strand_id
1 'polypeptide(L)'
;MCGIVGYIGDSEKKSILLEGLKELEYRGYDSAGLAVLSNDRLEVFKTQGKLENLKSELKNKEFLNFGVSIAHTRWATHGKPSSANAHPHFTENLALVHNGIIENYASLKKELESKGHAFLSQTDTEVIAHLLEETLKSESDLLKAFEKSISLLKGSYAILMLHKRAKESLFYAKSSSPLIVGKGKEGVFFASSLSVLVPKVDQFVILEENSVGRISLENFKDLKNIENMKDYAFEDKDYSKGNFRNYLEKEIYEQHSSLLECLEGRLEALSVYCEIDPEFLENVNEITLCSCGSSYHASLASVYLFERLAKIRTRAILAS
;
A
#
# COMPACT_ATOMS: atom_id res chain seq x y z
N MET A 1 0.21 9.90 1.19
CA MET A 1 -0.03 8.43 1.30
C MET A 1 1.33 7.76 1.18
N CYS A 2 1.69 6.70 1.88
CA CYS A 2 3.02 6.11 1.72
C CYS A 2 3.08 5.13 0.54
N GLY A 3 4.27 4.64 0.19
CA GLY A 3 4.48 3.64 -0.87
C GLY A 3 5.14 2.37 -0.35
N ILE A 4 4.61 1.20 -0.71
CA ILE A 4 5.20 -0.12 -0.42
C ILE A 4 5.59 -0.80 -1.73
N VAL A 5 6.75 -1.44 -1.75
CA VAL A 5 7.19 -2.38 -2.80
C VAL A 5 7.76 -3.63 -2.12
N GLY A 6 7.49 -4.81 -2.67
CA GLY A 6 8.09 -6.06 -2.24
C GLY A 6 8.40 -6.97 -3.43
N TYR A 7 9.42 -7.81 -3.29
CA TYR A 7 9.85 -8.73 -4.34
C TYR A 7 10.36 -10.05 -3.77
N ILE A 8 10.05 -11.14 -4.47
CA ILE A 8 10.51 -12.51 -4.22
C ILE A 8 11.03 -13.06 -5.55
N GLY A 9 12.31 -13.40 -5.62
CA GLY A 9 12.88 -14.03 -6.81
C GLY A 9 14.40 -13.84 -6.94
N ASP A 10 14.94 -14.14 -8.12
CA ASP A 10 16.37 -14.18 -8.40
C ASP A 10 16.95 -12.88 -8.97
N SER A 11 16.12 -12.04 -9.59
CA SER A 11 16.56 -10.77 -10.19
C SER A 11 17.15 -9.83 -9.15
N GLU A 12 17.98 -8.89 -9.61
CA GLU A 12 18.68 -7.94 -8.75
C GLU A 12 17.68 -7.07 -7.97
N LYS A 13 17.68 -7.21 -6.64
CA LYS A 13 16.63 -6.64 -5.79
C LYS A 13 16.70 -5.12 -5.69
N LYS A 14 17.90 -4.52 -5.71
CA LYS A 14 18.07 -3.07 -5.58
C LYS A 14 17.38 -2.34 -6.74
N SER A 15 17.58 -2.77 -7.99
CA SER A 15 16.99 -2.14 -9.18
C SER A 15 15.47 -2.22 -9.14
N ILE A 16 14.92 -3.41 -8.89
CA ILE A 16 13.47 -3.63 -8.79
C ILE A 16 12.84 -2.72 -7.72
N LEU A 17 13.41 -2.70 -6.53
CA LEU A 17 12.88 -1.91 -5.43
C LEU A 17 13.01 -0.40 -5.69
N LEU A 18 14.14 0.08 -6.21
CA LEU A 18 14.34 1.51 -6.50
C LEU A 18 13.46 2.00 -7.66
N GLU A 19 13.25 1.17 -8.69
CA GLU A 19 12.30 1.45 -9.78
C GLU A 19 10.89 1.57 -9.21
N GLY A 20 10.45 0.61 -8.40
CA GLY A 20 9.12 0.66 -7.79
C GLY A 20 8.93 1.86 -6.84
N LEU A 21 9.94 2.21 -6.04
CA LEU A 21 9.86 3.38 -5.17
C LEU A 21 9.82 4.69 -5.96
N LYS A 22 10.49 4.76 -7.12
CA LYS A 22 10.47 5.94 -7.98
C LYS A 22 9.05 6.23 -8.48
N GLU A 23 8.31 5.19 -8.87
CA GLU A 23 6.90 5.31 -9.25
C GLU A 23 5.97 5.69 -8.08
N LEU A 24 6.44 5.57 -6.83
CA LEU A 24 5.68 5.90 -5.62
C LEU A 24 6.15 7.21 -4.94
N GLU A 25 7.16 7.90 -5.47
CA GLU A 25 7.75 9.09 -4.84
C GLU A 25 6.75 10.26 -4.71
N TYR A 26 5.76 10.33 -5.62
CA TYR A 26 4.68 11.32 -5.53
C TYR A 26 3.79 11.15 -4.30
N ARG A 27 3.76 9.94 -3.71
CA ARG A 27 2.94 9.64 -2.54
C ARG A 27 3.66 10.04 -1.24
N GLY A 28 4.97 9.84 -1.16
CA GLY A 28 5.80 10.17 0.02
C GLY A 28 7.27 10.40 -0.32
N TYR A 29 7.88 11.42 0.30
CA TYR A 29 9.23 11.89 0.00
C TYR A 29 10.04 12.35 1.22
N ASP A 30 9.52 12.14 2.44
CA ASP A 30 10.18 12.57 3.68
C ASP A 30 11.35 11.65 4.06
N SER A 31 11.26 10.38 3.66
CA SER A 31 12.30 9.36 3.85
C SER A 31 12.01 8.14 3.00
N ALA A 32 13.04 7.36 2.70
CA ALA A 32 12.93 6.08 1.99
C ALA A 32 13.89 5.04 2.57
N GLY A 33 13.54 3.78 2.41
CA GLY A 33 14.41 2.68 2.80
C GLY A 33 14.01 1.35 2.18
N LEU A 34 14.90 0.37 2.31
CA LEU A 34 14.66 -1.00 1.91
C LEU A 34 15.34 -2.01 2.83
N ALA A 35 14.84 -3.23 2.79
CA ALA A 35 15.46 -4.39 3.41
C ALA A 35 15.54 -5.54 2.41
N VAL A 36 16.66 -6.26 2.45
CA VAL A 36 16.89 -7.45 1.63
C VAL A 36 17.30 -8.59 2.55
N LEU A 37 16.65 -9.74 2.39
CA LEU A 37 17.03 -11.00 3.00
C LEU A 37 17.47 -11.96 1.87
N SER A 38 18.78 -12.17 1.78
CA SER A 38 19.40 -13.11 0.84
C SER A 38 20.64 -13.73 1.48
N ASN A 39 20.95 -14.99 1.16
CA ASN A 39 22.11 -15.71 1.71
C ASN A 39 22.20 -15.61 3.25
N ASP A 40 21.07 -15.75 3.95
CA ASP A 40 20.92 -15.67 5.40
C ASP A 40 21.26 -14.32 6.05
N ARG A 41 21.50 -13.30 5.21
CA ARG A 41 21.83 -11.95 5.65
C ARG A 41 20.64 -11.04 5.45
N LEU A 42 20.21 -10.42 6.54
CA LEU A 42 19.26 -9.32 6.53
C LEU A 42 20.05 -8.01 6.52
N GLU A 43 19.98 -7.28 5.42
CA GLU A 43 20.53 -5.93 5.30
C GLU A 43 19.40 -4.91 5.20
N VAL A 44 19.51 -3.79 5.93
CA VAL A 44 18.50 -2.72 5.98
C VAL A 44 19.19 -1.37 5.73
N PHE A 45 18.63 -0.57 4.84
CA PHE A 45 19.15 0.75 4.43
C PHE A 45 18.06 1.79 4.53
N LYS A 46 18.36 2.94 5.14
CA LYS A 46 17.35 3.96 5.49
C LYS A 46 17.92 5.36 5.41
N THR A 47 17.30 6.20 4.58
CA THR A 47 17.68 7.60 4.43
C THR A 47 16.52 8.53 4.74
N GLN A 48 16.84 9.66 5.35
CA GLN A 48 15.94 10.81 5.38
C GLN A 48 15.99 11.54 4.02
N GLY A 49 14.85 12.10 3.60
CA GLY A 49 14.70 12.88 2.39
C GLY A 49 14.32 12.04 1.18
N LYS A 50 14.67 12.57 0.00
CA LYS A 50 14.27 12.02 -1.30
C LYS A 50 14.92 10.67 -1.60
N LEU A 51 14.32 9.94 -2.54
CA LEU A 51 14.80 8.62 -2.96
C LEU A 51 16.26 8.63 -3.45
N GLU A 52 16.74 9.76 -3.97
CA GLU A 52 18.12 9.92 -4.44
C GLU A 52 19.18 9.70 -3.34
N ASN A 53 18.84 10.00 -2.08
CA ASN A 53 19.72 9.73 -0.94
C ASN A 53 19.90 8.21 -0.76
N LEU A 54 18.81 7.45 -0.84
CA LEU A 54 18.84 5.99 -0.76
C LEU A 54 19.62 5.38 -1.93
N LYS A 55 19.44 5.91 -3.15
CA LYS A 55 20.23 5.48 -4.31
C LYS A 55 21.73 5.69 -4.10
N SER A 56 22.10 6.84 -3.53
CA SER A 56 23.49 7.17 -3.23
C SER A 56 24.09 6.23 -2.18
N GLU A 57 23.33 5.90 -1.12
CA GLU A 57 23.75 4.94 -0.08
C GLU A 57 23.98 3.53 -0.67
N LEU A 58 23.16 3.12 -1.64
CA LEU A 58 23.21 1.79 -2.25
C LEU A 58 24.14 1.68 -3.46
N LYS A 59 24.92 2.73 -3.79
CA LYS A 59 25.69 2.80 -5.04
C LYS A 59 26.60 1.59 -5.27
N ASN A 60 27.27 1.11 -4.22
CA ASN A 60 28.24 0.00 -4.27
C ASN A 60 27.67 -1.32 -3.70
N LYS A 61 26.34 -1.43 -3.58
CA LYS A 61 25.67 -2.63 -3.06
C LYS A 61 25.02 -3.39 -4.21
N GLU A 62 25.14 -4.70 -4.18
CA GLU A 62 24.49 -5.59 -5.14
C GLU A 62 23.86 -6.74 -4.37
N PHE A 63 22.59 -7.04 -4.68
CA PHE A 63 21.86 -8.15 -4.08
C PHE A 63 21.52 -9.16 -5.16
N LEU A 64 22.55 -9.94 -5.49
CA LEU A 64 22.48 -11.04 -6.45
C LEU A 64 22.02 -12.31 -5.72
N ASN A 65 21.48 -13.28 -6.46
CA ASN A 65 20.86 -14.53 -5.99
C ASN A 65 19.44 -14.39 -5.45
N PHE A 66 18.76 -15.52 -5.32
CA PHE A 66 17.44 -15.64 -4.71
C PHE A 66 17.34 -14.90 -3.37
N GLY A 67 16.19 -14.28 -3.13
CA GLY A 67 15.88 -13.69 -1.84
C GLY A 67 14.54 -12.98 -1.83
N VAL A 68 14.21 -12.44 -0.67
CA VAL A 68 13.02 -11.62 -0.46
C VAL A 68 13.43 -10.21 -0.06
N SER A 69 12.67 -9.23 -0.53
CA SER A 69 12.98 -7.84 -0.26
C SER A 69 11.73 -6.98 -0.16
N ILE A 70 11.84 -5.91 0.63
CA ILE A 70 10.78 -4.92 0.85
C ILE A 70 11.37 -3.52 0.81
N ALA A 71 10.60 -2.54 0.36
CA ALA A 71 11.00 -1.15 0.29
C ALA A 71 9.83 -0.23 0.58
N HIS A 72 10.14 1.00 1.00
CA HIS A 72 9.15 1.97 1.42
C HIS A 72 9.54 3.41 1.09
N THR A 73 8.55 4.20 0.66
CA THR A 73 8.59 5.67 0.70
C THR A 73 7.60 6.18 1.74
N ARG A 74 8.05 7.07 2.61
CA ARG A 74 7.28 7.53 3.76
C ARG A 74 6.86 8.99 3.62
N TRP A 75 5.60 9.23 3.95
CA TRP A 75 5.04 10.53 4.34
C TRP A 75 4.80 10.50 5.84
N ALA A 76 5.50 11.31 6.61
CA ALA A 76 5.50 11.20 8.07
C ALA A 76 4.16 11.68 8.68
N THR A 77 3.45 10.79 9.37
CA THR A 77 2.27 11.12 10.20
C THR A 77 2.61 11.14 11.69
N HIS A 78 3.37 10.15 12.16
CA HIS A 78 3.91 10.07 13.52
C HIS A 78 5.44 10.19 13.53
N GLY A 79 5.99 10.99 14.44
CA GLY A 79 7.44 11.19 14.55
C GLY A 79 8.04 12.02 13.42
N LYS A 80 9.09 12.79 13.72
CA LYS A 80 9.75 13.64 12.73
C LYS A 80 10.39 12.82 11.60
N PRO A 81 10.47 13.34 10.36
CA PRO A 81 11.30 12.75 9.32
C PRO A 81 12.74 12.52 9.82
N SER A 82 13.20 11.27 9.79
CA SER A 82 14.55 10.86 10.19
C SER A 82 14.81 9.43 9.69
N SER A 83 16.08 9.04 9.53
CA SER A 83 16.41 7.64 9.20
C SER A 83 15.93 6.64 10.27
N ALA A 84 15.84 7.05 11.54
CA ALA A 84 15.32 6.19 12.61
C ALA A 84 13.82 5.88 12.43
N ASN A 85 13.03 6.89 12.01
CA ASN A 85 11.59 6.78 11.77
C ASN A 85 11.26 6.33 10.33
N ALA A 86 12.25 6.28 9.44
CA ALA A 86 12.08 5.70 8.11
C ALA A 86 11.80 4.20 8.23
N HIS A 87 10.97 3.70 7.33
CA HIS A 87 10.78 2.26 7.15
C HIS A 87 11.89 1.71 6.25
N PRO A 88 12.23 0.40 6.33
CA PRO A 88 11.63 -0.61 7.19
C PRO A 88 11.94 -0.45 8.70
N HIS A 89 11.01 -0.84 9.56
CA HIS A 89 11.32 -1.12 10.97
C HIS A 89 11.83 -2.55 11.08
N PHE A 90 12.84 -2.79 11.92
CA PHE A 90 13.55 -4.06 11.93
C PHE A 90 14.02 -4.44 13.34
N THR A 91 14.24 -5.74 13.51
CA THR A 91 14.96 -6.32 14.64
C THR A 91 16.10 -7.18 14.11
N GLU A 92 16.73 -8.00 14.95
CA GLU A 92 17.74 -8.95 14.47
C GLU A 92 17.17 -9.93 13.44
N ASN A 93 15.89 -10.32 13.58
CA ASN A 93 15.32 -11.45 12.84
C ASN A 93 14.35 -11.06 11.73
N LEU A 94 13.87 -9.81 11.72
CA LEU A 94 12.83 -9.37 10.80
C LEU A 94 13.02 -7.93 10.35
N ALA A 95 12.39 -7.61 9.23
CA ALA A 95 12.14 -6.22 8.81
C ALA A 95 10.72 -6.12 8.23
N LEU A 96 10.06 -4.99 8.46
CA LEU A 96 8.71 -4.74 7.97
C LEU A 96 8.50 -3.31 7.50
N VAL A 97 7.60 -3.15 6.55
CA VAL A 97 7.10 -1.88 6.03
C VAL A 97 5.59 -1.80 6.24
N HIS A 98 5.09 -0.59 6.47
CA HIS A 98 3.71 -0.34 6.84
C HIS A 98 3.17 0.93 6.16
N ASN A 99 1.96 0.85 5.63
CA ASN A 99 1.16 1.99 5.21
C ASN A 99 -0.12 2.01 6.04
N GLY A 100 -0.43 3.14 6.68
CA GLY A 100 -1.62 3.26 7.52
C GLY A 100 -1.29 3.83 8.90
N ILE A 101 -2.16 3.57 9.86
CA ILE A 101 -2.03 4.01 11.25
C ILE A 101 -2.46 2.86 12.16
N ILE A 102 -1.58 2.49 13.11
CA ILE A 102 -1.92 1.60 14.21
C ILE A 102 -2.44 2.44 15.38
N GLU A 103 -3.75 2.50 15.56
CA GLU A 103 -4.43 3.39 16.52
C GLU A 103 -4.11 3.03 17.97
N ASN A 104 -3.95 1.74 18.27
CA ASN A 104 -3.65 1.27 19.63
C ASN A 104 -2.15 1.12 19.92
N TYR A 105 -1.26 1.70 19.09
CA TYR A 105 0.19 1.55 19.24
C TYR A 105 0.70 1.99 20.62
N ALA A 106 0.15 3.06 21.20
CA ALA A 106 0.61 3.58 22.49
C ALA A 106 0.38 2.58 23.64
N SER A 107 -0.76 1.87 23.62
CA SER A 107 -1.05 0.82 24.60
C SER A 107 -0.12 -0.37 24.41
N LEU A 108 0.07 -0.82 23.17
CA LEU A 108 0.95 -1.95 22.84
C LEU A 108 2.40 -1.65 23.19
N LYS A 109 2.88 -0.45 22.88
CA LYS A 109 4.23 0.01 23.20
C LYS A 109 4.49 -0.06 24.71
N LYS A 110 3.59 0.48 25.53
CA LYS A 110 3.71 0.46 26.99
C LYS A 110 3.76 -0.97 27.54
N GLU A 111 2.94 -1.87 27.00
CA GLU A 111 2.97 -3.28 27.38
C GLU A 111 4.32 -3.93 27.02
N LEU A 112 4.80 -3.73 25.79
CA LEU A 112 6.06 -4.30 25.31
C LEU A 112 7.28 -3.74 26.06
N GLU A 113 7.29 -2.45 26.38
CA GLU A 113 8.32 -1.83 27.21
C GLU A 113 8.36 -2.47 28.61
N SER A 114 7.20 -2.78 29.20
CA SER A 114 7.14 -3.49 30.49
C SER A 114 7.68 -4.92 30.45
N LYS A 115 7.73 -5.52 29.25
CA LYS A 115 8.30 -6.84 28.97
C LYS A 115 9.78 -6.78 28.52
N GLY A 116 10.39 -5.59 28.53
CA GLY A 116 11.80 -5.39 28.24
C GLY A 116 12.15 -5.07 26.79
N HIS A 117 11.16 -4.80 25.92
CA HIS A 117 11.44 -4.35 24.55
C HIS A 117 11.91 -2.89 24.54
N ALA A 118 13.00 -2.62 23.83
CA ALA A 118 13.53 -1.27 23.65
C ALA A 118 13.11 -0.71 22.28
N PHE A 119 12.48 0.46 22.28
CA PHE A 119 12.04 1.15 21.08
C PHE A 119 13.05 2.21 20.63
N LEU A 120 13.37 2.23 19.34
CA LEU A 120 14.34 3.15 18.74
C LEU A 120 13.66 4.34 18.04
N SER A 121 12.39 4.21 17.71
CA SER A 121 11.65 5.17 16.91
C SER A 121 10.43 5.75 17.64
N GLN A 122 9.86 6.77 17.02
CA GLN A 122 8.64 7.44 17.46
C GLN A 122 7.42 7.03 16.61
N THR A 123 7.55 5.97 15.81
CA THR A 123 6.49 5.53 14.92
C THR A 123 5.62 4.49 15.60
N ASP A 124 4.37 4.43 15.13
CA ASP A 124 3.42 3.37 15.42
C ASP A 124 3.86 2.03 14.82
N THR A 125 4.54 2.05 13.68
CA THR A 125 4.99 0.84 12.98
C THR A 125 5.92 -0.06 13.78
N GLU A 126 6.83 0.50 14.60
CA GLU A 126 7.82 -0.31 15.33
C GLU A 126 7.17 -1.29 16.32
N VAL A 127 5.96 -0.99 16.83
CA VAL A 127 5.27 -1.90 17.76
C VAL A 127 4.96 -3.25 17.11
N ILE A 128 4.77 -3.30 15.79
CA ILE A 128 4.44 -4.52 15.06
C ILE A 128 5.63 -5.50 15.12
N ALA A 129 6.85 -4.98 15.00
CA ALA A 129 8.07 -5.78 15.02
C ALA A 129 8.28 -6.43 16.40
N HIS A 130 8.20 -5.62 17.46
CA HIS A 130 8.35 -6.10 18.84
C HIS A 130 7.19 -7.01 19.27
N LEU A 131 5.97 -6.74 18.82
CA LEU A 131 4.81 -7.59 19.11
C LEU A 131 4.97 -8.99 18.53
N LEU A 132 5.54 -9.12 17.33
CA LEU A 132 5.83 -10.43 16.75
C LEU A 132 6.89 -11.18 17.55
N GLU A 133 7.98 -10.51 17.93
CA GLU A 133 9.03 -11.12 18.76
C GLU A 133 8.49 -11.61 20.11
N GLU A 134 7.64 -10.82 20.76
CA GLU A 134 6.98 -11.21 22.00
C GLU A 134 6.04 -12.40 21.78
N THR A 135 5.24 -12.38 20.71
CA THR A 135 4.31 -13.47 20.40
C THR A 135 5.05 -14.79 20.12
N LEU A 136 6.19 -14.72 19.43
CA LEU A 136 7.05 -15.86 19.10
C LEU A 136 7.65 -16.57 20.33
N LYS A 137 7.64 -15.93 21.52
CA LYS A 137 8.03 -16.60 22.78
C LYS A 137 7.03 -17.68 23.20
N SER A 138 5.77 -17.54 22.78
CA SER A 138 4.65 -18.42 23.15
C SER A 138 4.07 -19.24 21.99
N GLU A 139 4.31 -18.82 20.75
CA GLU A 139 3.86 -19.50 19.53
C GLU A 139 5.07 -19.73 18.62
N SER A 140 5.43 -21.00 18.39
CA SER A 140 6.61 -21.35 17.60
C SER A 140 6.39 -21.24 16.10
N ASP A 141 5.14 -21.39 15.64
CA ASP A 141 4.79 -21.26 14.23
C ASP A 141 4.78 -19.78 13.84
N LEU A 142 5.66 -19.41 12.90
CA LEU A 142 5.84 -18.01 12.52
C LEU A 142 4.60 -17.40 11.88
N LEU A 143 3.84 -18.16 11.09
CA LEU A 143 2.63 -17.64 10.46
C LEU A 143 1.55 -17.40 11.51
N LYS A 144 1.33 -18.37 12.41
CA LYS A 144 0.36 -18.20 13.51
C LYS A 144 0.75 -17.07 14.46
N ALA A 145 2.04 -16.92 14.76
CA ALA A 145 2.52 -15.81 15.58
C ALA A 145 2.29 -14.46 14.89
N PHE A 146 2.50 -14.39 13.57
CA PHE A 146 2.19 -13.21 12.78
C PHE A 146 0.68 -12.91 12.77
N GLU A 147 -0.17 -13.88 12.46
CA GLU A 147 -1.63 -13.75 12.49
C GLU A 147 -2.14 -13.28 13.87
N LYS A 148 -1.62 -13.85 14.95
CA LYS A 148 -1.93 -13.45 16.33
C LYS A 148 -1.44 -12.04 16.65
N SER A 149 -0.30 -11.62 16.11
CA SER A 149 0.19 -10.25 16.28
C SER A 149 -0.71 -9.24 15.55
N ILE A 150 -1.12 -9.58 14.32
CA ILE A 150 -2.00 -8.75 13.50
C ILE A 150 -3.40 -8.61 14.14
N SER A 151 -3.95 -9.66 14.75
CA SER A 151 -5.28 -9.60 15.38
C SER A 151 -5.37 -8.69 16.60
N LEU A 152 -4.23 -8.30 17.18
CA LEU A 152 -4.15 -7.34 18.28
C LEU A 152 -4.07 -5.89 17.80
N LEU A 153 -3.84 -5.65 16.52
CA LEU A 153 -3.75 -4.30 15.95
C LEU A 153 -5.15 -3.71 15.72
N LYS A 154 -5.26 -2.40 15.94
CA LYS A 154 -6.45 -1.61 15.57
C LYS A 154 -6.04 -0.48 14.64
N GLY A 155 -6.88 -0.19 13.65
CA GLY A 155 -6.67 0.87 12.68
C GLY A 155 -6.61 0.35 11.26
N SER A 156 -5.93 1.10 10.39
CA SER A 156 -5.77 0.75 8.99
C SER A 156 -4.31 0.46 8.71
N TYR A 157 -4.02 -0.60 7.97
CA TYR A 157 -2.66 -1.00 7.65
C TYR A 157 -2.56 -1.81 6.36
N ALA A 158 -1.47 -1.64 5.63
CA ALA A 158 -0.93 -2.61 4.70
C ALA A 158 0.50 -2.90 5.15
N ILE A 159 0.80 -4.14 5.45
CA ILE A 159 2.07 -4.58 6.04
C ILE A 159 2.71 -5.58 5.10
N LEU A 160 4.01 -5.41 4.85
CA LEU A 160 4.88 -6.47 4.32
C LEU A 160 6.02 -6.70 5.29
N MET A 161 6.34 -7.97 5.53
CA MET A 161 7.38 -8.36 6.47
C MET A 161 8.20 -9.54 5.91
N LEU A 162 9.51 -9.48 6.15
CA LEU A 162 10.43 -10.59 5.93
C LEU A 162 10.99 -11.07 7.27
N HIS A 163 11.35 -12.35 7.35
CA HIS A 163 11.85 -12.96 8.58
C HIS A 163 12.91 -14.02 8.28
N LYS A 164 14.00 -14.08 9.05
CA LYS A 164 15.12 -15.03 8.86
C LYS A 164 14.73 -16.52 8.89
N ARG A 165 13.62 -16.86 9.55
CA ARG A 165 13.04 -18.23 9.58
C ARG A 165 12.25 -18.60 8.31
N ALA A 166 11.94 -17.64 7.43
CA ALA A 166 11.16 -17.82 6.21
C ALA A 166 11.80 -17.07 5.04
N LYS A 167 12.97 -17.55 4.62
CA LYS A 167 13.89 -16.87 3.70
C LYS A 167 13.37 -16.73 2.26
N GLU A 168 12.33 -17.49 1.93
CA GLU A 168 11.73 -17.56 0.60
C GLU A 168 10.30 -17.04 0.57
N SER A 169 9.90 -16.29 1.60
CA SER A 169 8.54 -15.79 1.70
C SER A 169 8.44 -14.40 2.28
N LEU A 170 7.44 -13.67 1.81
CA LEU A 170 6.98 -12.44 2.44
C LEU A 170 5.67 -12.70 3.18
N PHE A 171 5.55 -12.13 4.36
CA PHE A 171 4.29 -12.07 5.10
C PHE A 171 3.58 -10.79 4.75
N TYR A 172 2.25 -10.85 4.67
CA TYR A 172 1.42 -9.71 4.36
C TYR A 172 0.22 -9.64 5.30
N ALA A 173 -0.22 -8.42 5.59
CA ALA A 173 -1.49 -8.17 6.24
C ALA A 173 -2.13 -6.89 5.68
N LYS A 174 -3.44 -6.90 5.48
CA LYS A 174 -4.20 -5.77 4.93
C LYS A 174 -5.44 -5.52 5.77
N SER A 175 -5.63 -4.25 6.14
CA SER A 175 -6.87 -3.66 6.62
C SER A 175 -6.96 -2.22 6.11
N SER A 176 -7.91 -1.94 5.22
CA SER A 176 -8.30 -0.64 4.68
C SER A 176 -7.27 0.11 3.85
N SER A 177 -5.98 -0.24 3.91
CA SER A 177 -4.94 0.24 3.00
C SER A 177 -4.75 -0.71 1.81
N PRO A 178 -4.48 -0.21 0.60
CA PRO A 178 -4.31 -1.05 -0.58
C PRO A 178 -2.99 -1.83 -0.54
N LEU A 179 -3.07 -3.10 -0.90
CA LEU A 179 -1.91 -3.96 -1.14
C LEU A 179 -2.27 -4.94 -2.27
N ILE A 180 -1.45 -4.96 -3.29
CA ILE A 180 -1.60 -5.81 -4.48
C ILE A 180 -0.43 -6.77 -4.50
N VAL A 181 -0.69 -8.03 -4.87
CA VAL A 181 0.32 -9.04 -5.18
C VAL A 181 0.20 -9.42 -6.64
N GLY A 182 1.33 -9.56 -7.34
CA GLY A 182 1.35 -9.98 -8.73
C GLY A 182 2.48 -10.94 -9.03
N LYS A 183 2.30 -11.75 -10.07
CA LYS A 183 3.30 -12.70 -10.55
C LYS A 183 3.67 -12.37 -11.97
N GLY A 184 4.96 -12.30 -12.22
CA GLY A 184 5.54 -12.17 -13.56
C GLY A 184 6.65 -13.18 -13.76
N LYS A 185 7.34 -13.06 -14.90
CA LYS A 185 8.46 -13.94 -15.27
C LYS A 185 9.63 -13.90 -14.28
N GLU A 186 9.88 -12.74 -13.67
CA GLU A 186 11.01 -12.54 -12.77
C GLU A 186 10.72 -12.95 -11.32
N GLY A 187 9.45 -13.20 -10.95
CA GLY A 187 9.10 -13.57 -9.58
C GLY A 187 7.74 -13.05 -9.13
N VAL A 188 7.57 -12.95 -7.82
CA VAL A 188 6.37 -12.40 -7.18
C VAL A 188 6.66 -11.00 -6.66
N PHE A 189 5.75 -10.08 -6.93
CA PHE A 189 5.86 -8.67 -6.61
C PHE A 189 4.70 -8.24 -5.72
N PHE A 190 4.97 -7.31 -4.82
CA PHE A 190 3.95 -6.63 -4.02
C PHE A 190 4.06 -5.13 -4.21
N ALA A 191 2.93 -4.44 -4.22
CA ALA A 191 2.94 -2.98 -4.21
C ALA A 191 1.67 -2.40 -3.57
N SER A 192 1.75 -1.17 -3.08
CA SER A 192 0.57 -0.40 -2.65
C SER A 192 -0.15 0.32 -3.80
N SER A 193 0.34 0.20 -5.04
CA SER A 193 -0.23 0.80 -6.25
C SER A 193 0.00 -0.11 -7.44
N LEU A 194 -1.02 -0.29 -8.30
CA LEU A 194 -0.91 -1.08 -9.53
C LEU A 194 0.15 -0.54 -10.49
N SER A 195 0.33 0.78 -10.54
CA SER A 195 1.32 1.45 -11.40
C SER A 195 2.76 0.90 -11.27
N VAL A 196 3.10 0.34 -10.11
CA VAL A 196 4.41 -0.29 -9.86
C VAL A 196 4.50 -1.70 -10.44
N LEU A 197 3.40 -2.46 -10.40
CA LEU A 197 3.35 -3.86 -10.81
C LEU A 197 3.17 -4.02 -12.31
N VAL A 198 2.38 -3.13 -12.91
CA VAL A 198 2.01 -3.11 -14.33
C VAL A 198 3.17 -3.49 -15.28
N PRO A 199 4.39 -2.93 -15.17
CA PRO A 199 5.47 -3.25 -16.11
C PRO A 199 6.13 -4.63 -15.88
N LYS A 200 5.80 -5.32 -14.78
CA LYS A 200 6.58 -6.45 -14.26
C LYS A 200 5.76 -7.74 -14.09
N VAL A 201 4.43 -7.68 -14.14
CA VAL A 201 3.55 -8.82 -13.83
C VAL A 201 2.63 -9.16 -14.99
N ASP A 202 2.38 -10.44 -15.18
CA ASP A 202 1.40 -10.94 -16.15
C ASP A 202 0.01 -10.99 -15.51
N GLN A 203 -0.04 -11.30 -14.21
CA GLN A 203 -1.27 -11.49 -13.44
C GLN A 203 -1.14 -10.84 -12.06
N PHE A 204 -2.24 -10.30 -11.55
CA PHE A 204 -2.27 -9.72 -10.20
C PHE A 204 -3.58 -9.99 -9.47
N VAL A 205 -3.50 -9.88 -8.14
CA VAL A 205 -4.62 -9.98 -7.21
C VAL A 205 -4.55 -8.78 -6.27
N ILE A 206 -5.63 -8.01 -6.20
CA ILE A 206 -5.81 -7.01 -5.15
C ILE A 206 -6.23 -7.78 -3.90
N LEU A 207 -5.44 -7.68 -2.82
CA LEU A 207 -5.73 -8.44 -1.62
C LEU A 207 -7.02 -7.97 -0.97
N GLU A 208 -7.79 -8.92 -0.46
CA GLU A 208 -9.05 -8.62 0.20
C GLU A 208 -8.86 -7.92 1.54
N GLU A 209 -9.93 -7.30 1.99
CA GLU A 209 -10.00 -6.67 3.29
C GLU A 209 -9.82 -7.70 4.42
N ASN A 210 -9.04 -7.35 5.45
CA ASN A 210 -8.68 -8.20 6.58
C ASN A 210 -7.91 -9.49 6.20
N SER A 211 -7.27 -9.50 5.03
CA SER A 211 -6.40 -10.62 4.63
C SER A 211 -5.07 -10.60 5.37
N VAL A 212 -4.61 -11.78 5.76
CA VAL A 212 -3.30 -12.03 6.38
C VAL A 212 -2.75 -13.34 5.84
N GLY A 213 -1.44 -13.40 5.58
CA GLY A 213 -0.84 -14.62 5.06
C GLY A 213 0.65 -14.52 4.77
N ARG A 214 1.14 -15.54 4.09
CA ARG A 214 2.53 -15.70 3.67
C ARG A 214 2.57 -16.16 2.21
N ILE A 215 3.38 -15.50 1.40
CA ILE A 215 3.57 -15.83 -0.02
C ILE A 215 5.02 -16.17 -0.34
N SER A 216 5.21 -17.21 -1.14
CA SER A 216 6.43 -17.64 -1.82
C SER A 216 6.16 -17.78 -3.32
N LEU A 217 7.19 -18.14 -4.10
CA LEU A 217 7.00 -18.49 -5.51
C LEU A 217 6.07 -19.70 -5.72
N GLU A 218 6.09 -20.65 -4.77
CA GLU A 218 5.38 -21.92 -4.83
C GLU A 218 3.88 -21.76 -4.52
N ASN A 219 3.57 -21.05 -3.43
CA ASN A 219 2.20 -20.96 -2.91
C ASN A 219 1.42 -19.74 -3.44
N PHE A 220 1.97 -18.99 -4.40
CA PHE A 220 1.23 -17.91 -5.06
C PHE A 220 -0.09 -18.43 -5.66
N LYS A 221 -0.12 -19.69 -6.09
CA LYS A 221 -1.33 -20.34 -6.61
C LYS A 221 -2.40 -20.63 -5.53
N ASP A 222 -2.00 -20.59 -4.26
CA ASP A 222 -2.86 -20.88 -3.12
C ASP A 222 -3.38 -19.59 -2.45
N LEU A 223 -3.15 -18.42 -3.08
CA LEU A 223 -3.71 -17.16 -2.63
C LEU A 223 -5.24 -17.28 -2.50
N LYS A 224 -5.75 -16.91 -1.31
CA LYS A 224 -7.18 -16.73 -1.13
C LYS A 224 -7.67 -15.76 -2.21
N ASN A 225 -8.71 -16.18 -2.94
CA ASN A 225 -9.30 -15.44 -4.06
C ASN A 225 -8.40 -15.34 -5.29
N ILE A 226 -7.62 -16.38 -5.56
CA ILE A 226 -7.01 -16.55 -6.88
C ILE A 226 -8.03 -16.52 -8.02
N GLU A 227 -9.31 -16.83 -7.74
CA GLU A 227 -10.41 -16.70 -8.69
C GLU A 227 -10.65 -15.23 -9.12
N ASN A 228 -10.29 -14.26 -8.28
CA ASN A 228 -10.34 -12.82 -8.59
C ASN A 228 -9.06 -12.32 -9.28
N MET A 229 -8.20 -13.23 -9.76
CA MET A 229 -6.99 -12.89 -10.49
C MET A 229 -7.35 -12.17 -11.79
N LYS A 230 -6.71 -11.02 -11.99
CA LYS A 230 -6.85 -10.23 -13.20
C LYS A 230 -5.62 -10.42 -14.06
N ASP A 231 -5.85 -10.73 -15.34
CA ASP A 231 -4.81 -10.66 -16.35
C ASP A 231 -4.50 -9.20 -16.64
N TYR A 232 -3.22 -8.84 -16.69
CA TYR A 232 -2.83 -7.45 -16.96
C TYR A 232 -3.31 -6.96 -18.33
N ALA A 233 -3.41 -7.86 -19.33
CA ALA A 233 -3.90 -7.54 -20.66
C ALA A 233 -5.34 -6.96 -20.69
N PHE A 234 -6.08 -7.01 -19.58
CA PHE A 234 -7.40 -6.39 -19.45
C PHE A 234 -7.40 -4.92 -19.03
N GLU A 235 -6.29 -4.37 -18.52
CA GLU A 235 -6.18 -2.94 -18.21
C GLU A 235 -5.39 -2.24 -19.31
N ASP A 236 -6.07 -1.83 -20.39
CA ASP A 236 -5.53 -1.02 -21.50
C ASP A 236 -5.24 0.44 -21.06
N LYS A 237 -4.84 0.63 -19.79
CA LYS A 237 -4.61 1.94 -19.17
C LYS A 237 -3.11 2.20 -19.05
N ASP A 238 -2.64 3.21 -19.79
CA ASP A 238 -1.28 3.71 -19.64
C ASP A 238 -1.16 4.49 -18.32
N TYR A 239 -0.60 3.84 -17.30
CA TYR A 239 -0.29 4.48 -16.00
C TYR A 239 1.02 5.30 -16.04
N SER A 240 1.75 5.30 -17.15
CA SER A 240 2.99 6.06 -17.30
C SER A 240 2.71 7.53 -17.55
N LYS A 241 3.76 8.36 -17.45
CA LYS A 241 3.68 9.77 -17.82
C LYS A 241 3.57 10.00 -19.35
N GLY A 242 3.93 9.00 -20.16
CA GLY A 242 4.04 9.15 -21.61
C GLY A 242 4.94 10.32 -22.02
N ASN A 243 4.50 11.08 -23.03
CA ASN A 243 5.24 12.22 -23.60
C ASN A 243 5.06 13.54 -22.83
N PHE A 244 4.34 13.54 -21.70
CA PHE A 244 4.08 14.76 -20.94
C PHE A 244 5.23 15.13 -20.00
N ARG A 245 5.33 16.41 -19.63
CA ARG A 245 6.38 16.90 -18.72
C ARG A 245 6.21 16.31 -17.33
N ASN A 246 4.98 16.27 -16.82
CA ASN A 246 4.58 15.73 -15.52
C ASN A 246 3.16 15.13 -15.59
N TYR A 247 2.78 14.38 -14.55
CA TYR A 247 1.45 13.74 -14.48
C TYR A 247 0.31 14.76 -14.45
N LEU A 248 0.47 15.91 -13.79
CA LEU A 248 -0.55 16.95 -13.75
C LEU A 248 -0.91 17.46 -15.15
N GLU A 249 0.10 17.69 -16.00
CA GLU A 249 -0.11 18.07 -17.40
C GLU A 249 -0.88 16.98 -18.14
N LYS A 250 -0.42 15.72 -18.08
CA LYS A 250 -1.10 14.57 -18.68
C LYS A 250 -2.58 14.52 -18.28
N GLU A 251 -2.86 14.52 -16.97
CA GLU A 251 -4.20 14.42 -16.40
C GLU A 251 -5.12 15.58 -16.81
N ILE A 252 -4.56 16.80 -17.00
CA ILE A 252 -5.32 17.94 -17.54
C ILE A 252 -5.72 17.69 -19.00
N TYR A 253 -4.79 17.23 -19.84
CA TYR A 253 -5.06 16.98 -21.26
C TYR A 253 -5.98 15.75 -21.47
N GLU A 254 -5.95 14.78 -20.56
CA GLU A 254 -6.76 13.56 -20.61
C GLU A 254 -8.18 13.70 -20.01
N GLN A 255 -8.57 14.90 -19.55
CA GLN A 255 -9.92 15.11 -18.99
C GLN A 255 -11.04 14.73 -19.98
N HIS A 256 -10.81 14.88 -21.29
CA HIS A 256 -11.78 14.51 -22.31
C HIS A 256 -12.03 12.99 -22.35
N SER A 257 -10.98 12.18 -22.41
CA SER A 257 -11.07 10.72 -22.38
C SER A 257 -11.64 10.24 -21.05
N SER A 258 -11.17 10.82 -19.94
CA SER A 258 -11.64 10.49 -18.59
C SER A 258 -13.14 10.73 -18.42
N LEU A 259 -13.65 11.80 -19.04
CA LEU A 259 -15.09 12.10 -19.05
C LEU A 259 -15.85 11.06 -19.88
N LEU A 260 -15.36 10.70 -21.08
CA LEU A 260 -16.00 9.70 -21.92
C LEU A 260 -16.07 8.33 -21.23
N GLU A 261 -14.98 7.88 -20.62
CA GLU A 261 -14.94 6.64 -19.83
C GLU A 261 -15.93 6.68 -18.65
N CYS A 262 -16.06 7.83 -17.97
CA CYS A 262 -17.00 7.99 -16.86
C CYS A 262 -18.47 7.86 -17.30
N LEU A 263 -18.76 8.22 -18.55
CA LEU A 263 -20.11 8.18 -19.15
C LEU A 263 -20.40 6.86 -19.88
N GLU A 264 -19.36 6.11 -20.24
CA GLU A 264 -19.47 4.87 -21.00
C GLU A 264 -20.33 3.83 -20.24
N GLY A 265 -21.27 3.21 -20.95
CA GLY A 265 -22.24 2.29 -20.37
C GLY A 265 -23.28 2.92 -19.43
N ARG A 266 -23.22 4.24 -19.19
CA ARG A 266 -24.12 4.97 -18.28
C ARG A 266 -25.08 5.93 -18.97
N LEU A 267 -24.86 6.24 -20.25
CA LEU A 267 -25.75 7.09 -21.04
C LEU A 267 -26.26 6.33 -22.27
N GLU A 268 -27.59 6.26 -22.42
CA GLU A 268 -28.22 5.79 -23.65
C GLU A 268 -29.28 6.79 -24.11
N ALA A 269 -29.02 7.49 -25.23
CA ALA A 269 -29.85 8.55 -25.79
C ALA A 269 -30.21 9.68 -24.79
N LEU A 270 -31.23 9.45 -23.95
CA LEU A 270 -31.75 10.38 -22.92
C LEU A 270 -31.92 9.73 -21.54
N SER A 271 -31.57 8.44 -21.38
CA SER A 271 -31.59 7.75 -20.10
C SER A 271 -30.20 7.68 -19.48
N VAL A 272 -30.17 7.78 -18.15
CA VAL A 272 -28.97 7.55 -17.34
C VAL A 272 -29.14 6.19 -16.67
N TYR A 273 -28.19 5.29 -16.91
CA TYR A 273 -28.09 4.06 -16.14
C TYR A 273 -27.30 4.33 -14.86
N CYS A 274 -27.89 3.97 -13.71
CA CYS A 274 -27.26 4.09 -12.40
C CYS A 274 -27.23 2.71 -11.74
N GLU A 275 -26.11 2.38 -11.11
CA GLU A 275 -25.95 1.15 -10.33
C GLU A 275 -26.72 1.20 -8.99
N ILE A 276 -27.29 2.36 -8.66
CA ILE A 276 -28.13 2.54 -7.47
C ILE A 276 -29.54 2.08 -7.79
N ASP A 277 -30.09 1.26 -6.90
CA ASP A 277 -31.49 0.81 -6.95
C ASP A 277 -32.44 2.04 -6.97
N PRO A 278 -33.30 2.19 -7.99
CA PRO A 278 -34.29 3.26 -8.02
C PRO A 278 -35.18 3.31 -6.77
N GLU A 279 -35.55 2.15 -6.19
CA GLU A 279 -36.40 2.09 -5.00
C GLU A 279 -35.70 2.70 -3.77
N PHE A 280 -34.38 2.59 -3.70
CA PHE A 280 -33.59 3.23 -2.64
C PHE A 280 -33.70 4.76 -2.71
N LEU A 281 -33.79 5.33 -3.92
CA LEU A 281 -33.82 6.77 -4.14
C LEU A 281 -35.20 7.39 -3.86
N GLU A 282 -36.29 6.63 -3.95
CA GLU A 282 -37.67 7.14 -3.76
C GLU A 282 -37.90 7.78 -2.39
N ASN A 283 -37.19 7.30 -1.36
CA ASN A 283 -37.35 7.75 0.03
C ASN A 283 -36.24 8.71 0.49
N VAL A 284 -35.41 9.21 -0.43
CA VAL A 284 -34.31 10.12 -0.11
C VAL A 284 -34.81 11.56 -0.07
N ASN A 285 -34.92 12.11 1.15
CA ASN A 285 -35.39 13.49 1.35
C ASN A 285 -34.25 14.49 1.59
N GLU A 286 -33.03 14.00 1.85
CA GLU A 286 -31.85 14.83 2.06
C GLU A 286 -30.58 14.09 1.61
N ILE A 287 -29.69 14.79 0.91
CA ILE A 287 -28.38 14.28 0.49
C ILE A 287 -27.29 15.00 1.28
N THR A 288 -26.38 14.24 1.88
CA THR A 288 -25.18 14.77 2.55
C THR A 288 -23.93 14.27 1.84
N LEU A 289 -23.17 15.18 1.25
CA LEU A 289 -21.89 14.89 0.58
C LEU A 289 -20.74 15.17 1.54
N CYS A 290 -20.06 14.13 2.01
CA CYS A 290 -18.94 14.23 2.95
C CYS A 290 -17.60 14.05 2.20
N SER A 291 -16.73 15.06 2.21
CA SER A 291 -15.50 15.03 1.40
C SER A 291 -14.43 16.03 1.88
N CYS A 292 -13.20 15.93 1.35
CA CYS A 292 -12.06 16.82 1.68
C CYS A 292 -11.50 17.50 0.42
N GLY A 293 -10.87 18.67 0.57
CA GLY A 293 -10.06 19.31 -0.47
C GLY A 293 -10.79 19.52 -1.80
N SER A 294 -10.18 19.13 -2.93
CA SER A 294 -10.80 19.27 -4.26
C SER A 294 -12.13 18.51 -4.41
N SER A 295 -12.29 17.37 -3.73
CA SER A 295 -13.56 16.63 -3.73
C SER A 295 -14.70 17.38 -3.01
N TYR A 296 -14.36 18.22 -2.02
CA TYR A 296 -15.31 19.14 -1.40
C TYR A 296 -15.75 20.24 -2.37
N HIS A 297 -14.84 20.76 -3.21
CA HIS A 297 -15.22 21.70 -4.27
C HIS A 297 -16.15 21.07 -5.32
N ALA A 298 -15.91 19.81 -5.70
CA ALA A 298 -16.86 19.07 -6.55
C ALA A 298 -18.22 18.90 -5.86
N SER A 299 -18.24 18.57 -4.57
CA SER A 299 -19.47 18.43 -3.78
C SER A 299 -20.26 19.73 -3.73
N LEU A 300 -19.59 20.87 -3.57
CA LEU A 300 -20.23 22.19 -3.62
C LEU A 300 -20.89 22.46 -4.98
N ALA A 301 -20.25 22.10 -6.09
CA ALA A 301 -20.86 22.20 -7.42
C ALA A 301 -22.07 21.28 -7.56
N SER A 302 -22.00 20.05 -7.05
CA SER A 302 -23.09 19.08 -7.06
C SER A 302 -24.31 19.52 -6.26
N VAL A 303 -24.13 20.22 -5.12
CA VAL A 303 -25.24 20.77 -4.31
C VAL A 303 -26.16 21.62 -5.20
N TYR A 304 -25.60 22.53 -6.01
CA TYR A 304 -26.39 23.36 -6.92
C TYR A 304 -27.19 22.53 -7.94
N LEU A 305 -26.61 21.45 -8.47
CA LEU A 305 -27.27 20.60 -9.45
C LEU A 305 -28.40 19.77 -8.82
N PHE A 306 -28.16 19.14 -7.67
CA PHE A 306 -29.18 18.35 -6.98
C PHE A 306 -30.37 19.20 -6.52
N GLU A 307 -30.11 20.37 -5.92
CA GLU A 307 -31.20 21.25 -5.49
C GLU A 307 -31.97 21.85 -6.67
N ARG A 308 -31.28 22.16 -7.78
CA ARG A 308 -31.93 22.74 -8.96
C ARG A 308 -32.74 21.74 -9.75
N LEU A 309 -32.19 20.56 -10.01
CA LEU A 309 -32.76 19.56 -10.92
C LEU A 309 -33.63 18.53 -10.18
N ALA A 310 -33.12 17.94 -9.09
CA ALA A 310 -33.81 16.90 -8.34
C ALA A 310 -34.73 17.45 -7.24
N LYS A 311 -34.58 18.73 -6.86
CA LYS A 311 -35.36 19.38 -5.79
C LYS A 311 -35.21 18.70 -4.41
N ILE A 312 -34.10 18.01 -4.19
CA ILE A 312 -33.76 17.36 -2.93
C ILE A 312 -32.81 18.26 -2.16
N ARG A 313 -33.08 18.47 -0.87
CA ARG A 313 -32.21 19.24 0.03
C ARG A 313 -30.82 18.60 0.03
N THR A 314 -29.78 19.37 -0.29
CA THR A 314 -28.43 18.82 -0.40
C THR A 314 -27.43 19.68 0.35
N ARG A 315 -26.52 19.06 1.10
CA ARG A 315 -25.43 19.77 1.78
C ARG A 315 -24.09 19.10 1.54
N ALA A 316 -23.04 19.91 1.42
CA ALA A 316 -21.67 19.45 1.45
C ALA A 316 -21.09 19.67 2.86
N ILE A 317 -20.42 18.66 3.39
CA ILE A 317 -19.73 18.69 4.68
C ILE A 317 -18.26 18.43 4.42
N LEU A 318 -17.41 19.31 4.95
CA LEU A 318 -15.97 19.09 4.96
C LEU A 318 -15.65 18.01 6.01
N ALA A 319 -15.16 16.87 5.55
CA ALA A 319 -14.57 15.87 6.44
C ALA A 319 -13.22 16.42 6.92
N SER A 320 -13.12 16.74 8.21
CA SER A 320 -11.91 17.24 8.87
C SER A 320 -11.35 16.20 9.82
#